data_AF-A0A9J6FG43-F1
#
_entry.id   AF-A0A9J6FG43-F1
#
_cell.length_a   1.000
_cell.length_b   1.000
_cell.length_c   1.000
_cell.angle_alpha   90.00
_cell.angle_beta   90.00
_cell.angle_gamma   90.00
#
_symmetry.space_group_name_H-M   'P 1'
#
loop_
_entity.id
_entity.type
_entity.pdbx_description
1 polymer ?
#
loop_
_entity_poly.entity_id
_entity_poly.type
_entity_poly.pdbx_seq_one_letter_code
_entity_poly.pdbx_strand_id
1 'polypeptide(L)'
;MNVLEVETGVHPGFINNGGLFIANSKERLDEYKRLMTIRVLHALAFFHVMLHQYPYHIVLNHYFFEPPGDGTVDPAGFCTALARAATAKGAKVLEKCPVVGVETQVDDFGTRRVAGVQTAAGTVRTKALVNCTGAWAPYIGAMVGVPVPLVAMKHAYVVTNRIEGIQNMPNVRDHDLSLYLRLQGDALSVGGYEPNPVFVDKLPKDFAFGLYDLDWDVFGMHIESGIHRVPVLEQTGIKSTVCGPESFTADHKPLLGEEPSLRGFFHGCGFNSLGMNGGGGCGRELAAWVLQGRPNLDMYGYDIRHDTSLRTDWEECFSQPMQGSTTYTCMLNSRGMVEADLTVSAINPGEGSACDPKFRGASANHGLAHIRSVVQDEKFNVSITDESEAMGMISIQGPKRLHLCYTIDLLSSSDSRSTSKEGGLRKWHRCRCCSLAATAWGPPPTLDRSRRAKENHVDPLLAFMELKSVQEER
;
A
#
# COMPACT_ATOMS: atom_id res chain seq x y z
N MET A 1 -10.33 -20.43 8.36
CA MET A 1 -9.34 -21.44 8.81
C MET A 1 -9.83 -22.86 8.58
N ASN A 2 -10.90 -23.32 9.23
CA ASN A 2 -11.39 -24.71 9.21
C ASN A 2 -11.54 -25.35 7.80
N VAL A 3 -11.89 -24.55 6.78
CA VAL A 3 -11.94 -24.98 5.37
C VAL A 3 -10.62 -25.62 4.90
N LEU A 4 -9.48 -25.07 5.32
CA LEU A 4 -8.16 -25.56 4.89
C LEU A 4 -7.84 -26.94 5.48
N GLU A 5 -8.33 -27.25 6.68
CA GLU A 5 -8.22 -28.60 7.25
C GLU A 5 -9.09 -29.60 6.48
N VAL A 6 -10.34 -29.24 6.19
CA VAL A 6 -11.27 -30.05 5.40
C VAL A 6 -10.75 -30.31 3.98
N GLU A 7 -10.07 -29.34 3.36
CA GLU A 7 -9.47 -29.49 2.03
C GLU A 7 -8.17 -30.32 1.99
N THR A 8 -7.48 -30.52 3.12
CA THR A 8 -6.10 -31.06 3.13
C THR A 8 -5.86 -32.25 4.06
N GLY A 9 -6.75 -32.51 5.02
CA GLY A 9 -6.50 -33.42 6.13
C GLY A 9 -5.40 -32.95 7.09
N VAL A 10 -5.04 -31.65 7.08
CA VAL A 10 -4.02 -31.07 7.96
C VAL A 10 -4.60 -29.92 8.76
N HIS A 11 -4.64 -30.08 10.08
CA HIS A 11 -4.98 -29.00 10.99
C HIS A 11 -3.99 -27.83 10.82
N PRO A 12 -4.42 -26.62 10.41
CA PRO A 12 -3.53 -25.50 10.08
C PRO A 12 -2.91 -24.82 11.32
N GLY A 13 -3.07 -25.41 12.51
CA GLY A 13 -2.58 -24.85 13.76
C GLY A 13 -3.35 -23.61 14.23
N PHE A 14 -4.55 -23.35 13.70
CA PHE A 14 -5.37 -22.23 14.14
C PHE A 14 -6.09 -22.55 15.46
N ILE A 15 -6.03 -21.62 16.40
CA ILE A 15 -6.71 -21.67 17.69
C ILE A 15 -7.51 -20.37 17.81
N ASN A 16 -8.83 -20.45 17.92
CA ASN A 16 -9.66 -19.27 18.22
C ASN A 16 -9.64 -18.99 19.73
N ASN A 17 -8.52 -18.45 20.22
CA ASN A 17 -8.35 -18.01 21.61
C ASN A 17 -8.84 -16.56 21.85
N GLY A 18 -9.29 -15.85 20.81
CA GLY A 18 -9.68 -14.44 20.90
C GLY A 18 -8.50 -13.47 20.84
N GLY A 19 -8.82 -12.19 20.60
CA GLY A 19 -7.91 -11.07 20.82
C GLY A 19 -8.28 -10.28 22.08
N LEU A 20 -7.32 -9.55 22.65
CA LEU A 20 -7.53 -8.64 23.78
C LEU A 20 -6.77 -7.32 23.53
N PHE A 21 -7.49 -6.27 23.13
CA PHE A 21 -6.91 -4.95 22.88
C PHE A 21 -7.07 -4.07 24.13
N ILE A 22 -5.95 -3.71 24.76
CA ILE A 22 -5.91 -2.91 25.98
C ILE A 22 -5.69 -1.43 25.63
N ALA A 23 -6.37 -0.54 26.34
CA ALA A 23 -6.16 0.91 26.29
C ALA A 23 -5.86 1.44 27.69
N ASN A 24 -4.72 2.11 27.85
CA ASN A 24 -4.29 2.73 29.11
C ASN A 24 -4.63 4.22 29.17
N SER A 25 -5.04 4.82 28.04
CA SER A 25 -5.48 6.21 27.91
C SER A 25 -6.92 6.31 27.39
N LYS A 26 -7.56 7.47 27.59
CA LYS A 26 -8.87 7.77 26.99
C LYS A 26 -8.72 7.93 25.47
N GLU A 27 -7.59 8.49 25.05
CA GLU A 27 -7.21 8.76 23.68
C GLU A 27 -7.11 7.44 22.89
N ARG A 28 -6.49 6.40 23.47
CA ARG A 28 -6.47 5.05 22.90
C ARG A 28 -7.86 4.40 22.86
N LEU A 29 -8.68 4.59 23.89
CA LEU A 29 -10.07 4.12 23.87
C LEU A 29 -10.87 4.78 22.73
N ASP A 30 -10.72 6.09 22.54
CA ASP A 30 -11.41 6.83 21.48
C ASP A 30 -10.87 6.48 20.08
N GLU A 31 -9.58 6.11 19.95
CA GLU A 31 -9.07 5.43 18.76
C GLU A 31 -9.74 4.07 18.54
N TYR A 32 -9.81 3.20 19.54
CA TYR A 32 -10.45 1.89 19.39
C TYR A 32 -11.94 2.02 19.04
N LYS A 33 -12.66 3.03 19.57
CA LYS A 33 -14.03 3.35 19.14
C LYS A 33 -14.10 3.74 17.66
N ARG A 34 -13.12 4.52 17.16
CA ARG A 34 -13.00 4.88 15.74
C ARG A 34 -12.69 3.66 14.86
N LEU A 35 -11.82 2.75 15.29
CA LEU A 35 -11.59 1.48 14.59
C LEU A 35 -12.86 0.60 14.62
N MET A 36 -13.65 0.69 15.69
CA MET A 36 -14.91 -0.04 15.81
C MET A 36 -16.03 0.46 14.90
N THR A 37 -16.08 1.73 14.47
CA THR A 37 -17.09 2.13 13.46
C THR A 37 -16.88 1.40 12.13
N ILE A 38 -15.63 1.03 11.81
CA ILE A 38 -15.29 0.20 10.66
C ILE A 38 -15.67 -1.27 10.92
N ARG A 39 -15.31 -1.84 12.09
CA ARG A 39 -15.69 -3.23 12.46
C ARG A 39 -17.21 -3.43 12.64
N VAL A 40 -18.01 -2.40 12.90
CA VAL A 40 -19.49 -2.52 13.00
C VAL A 40 -20.13 -2.96 11.69
N LEU A 41 -19.56 -2.62 10.53
CA LEU A 41 -19.98 -3.16 9.22
C LEU A 41 -19.78 -4.68 9.12
N HIS A 42 -18.87 -5.25 9.92
CA HIS A 42 -18.58 -6.68 10.02
C HIS A 42 -18.91 -7.24 11.42
N ALA A 43 -19.92 -6.65 12.08
CA ALA A 43 -20.51 -6.96 13.39
C ALA A 43 -19.98 -8.19 14.16
N LEU A 44 -19.13 -7.95 15.19
CA LEU A 44 -19.02 -8.74 16.43
C LEU A 44 -18.01 -8.07 17.38
N ALA A 45 -18.48 -7.33 18.39
CA ALA A 45 -17.62 -6.61 19.32
C ALA A 45 -18.34 -6.07 20.57
N PHE A 46 -17.69 -6.16 21.73
CA PHE A 46 -18.13 -5.55 22.98
C PHE A 46 -16.98 -4.81 23.67
N PHE A 47 -17.21 -3.55 24.06
CA PHE A 47 -16.31 -2.81 24.96
C PHE A 47 -16.62 -3.16 26.40
N HIS A 48 -15.57 -3.39 27.18
CA HIS A 48 -15.69 -3.66 28.61
C HIS A 48 -14.81 -2.69 29.42
N VAL A 49 -15.29 -2.33 30.60
CA VAL A 49 -14.54 -1.60 31.61
C VAL A 49 -14.26 -2.60 32.74
N MET A 50 -13.00 -3.01 32.89
CA MET A 50 -12.55 -3.80 34.04
C MET A 50 -11.32 -3.11 34.61
N LEU A 51 -11.37 -2.90 35.93
CA LEU A 51 -10.25 -2.46 36.73
C LEU A 51 -9.71 -3.68 37.49
N HIS A 52 -8.43 -3.67 37.79
CA HIS A 52 -7.70 -4.69 38.55
C HIS A 52 -7.29 -5.94 37.74
N GLN A 53 -8.11 -6.99 37.68
CA GLN A 53 -7.68 -8.30 37.17
C GLN A 53 -8.64 -8.89 36.14
N TYR A 54 -8.04 -9.50 35.11
CA TYR A 54 -8.66 -10.36 34.12
C TYR A 54 -8.07 -11.78 34.28
N PRO A 55 -8.72 -12.85 33.78
CA PRO A 55 -8.14 -14.20 33.80
C PRO A 55 -6.74 -14.29 33.15
N TYR A 56 -6.09 -15.46 33.27
CA TYR A 56 -4.77 -15.71 32.71
C TYR A 56 -3.64 -14.81 33.26
N HIS A 57 -3.79 -14.33 34.50
CA HIS A 57 -2.88 -13.41 35.22
C HIS A 57 -2.73 -12.00 34.59
N ILE A 58 -3.68 -11.58 33.77
CA ILE A 58 -3.62 -10.27 33.08
C ILE A 58 -4.11 -9.15 33.98
N VAL A 59 -3.29 -8.10 34.15
CA VAL A 59 -3.64 -6.87 34.88
C VAL A 59 -4.25 -5.86 33.89
N LEU A 60 -5.44 -5.34 34.20
CA LEU A 60 -6.14 -4.33 33.41
C LEU A 60 -6.29 -3.01 34.17
N ASN A 61 -5.87 -1.91 33.53
CA ASN A 61 -5.81 -0.59 34.16
C ASN A 61 -7.03 0.29 33.88
N HIS A 62 -7.68 0.17 32.72
CA HIS A 62 -8.82 1.03 32.33
C HIS A 62 -9.85 0.32 31.42
N TYR A 63 -9.50 0.12 30.14
CA TYR A 63 -10.46 -0.30 29.10
C TYR A 63 -9.90 -1.41 28.24
N PHE A 64 -10.78 -2.28 27.74
CA PHE A 64 -10.40 -3.29 26.77
C PHE A 64 -11.51 -3.62 25.76
N PHE A 65 -11.10 -4.26 24.67
CA PHE A 65 -11.96 -4.74 23.60
C PHE A 65 -11.55 -6.17 23.19
N GLU A 66 -12.55 -7.06 23.06
CA GLU A 66 -12.39 -8.46 22.66
C GLU A 66 -13.06 -8.74 21.31
N PRO A 67 -12.30 -8.98 20.24
CA PRO A 67 -12.82 -9.57 19.00
C PRO A 67 -12.84 -11.12 19.07
N PRO A 68 -14.02 -11.77 19.00
CA PRO A 68 -14.19 -13.22 19.25
C PRO A 68 -13.90 -14.13 18.05
N GLY A 69 -13.42 -13.57 16.93
CA GLY A 69 -12.96 -14.32 15.75
C GLY A 69 -11.46 -14.18 15.47
N ASP A 70 -10.75 -13.33 16.24
CA ASP A 70 -9.31 -13.17 16.16
C ASP A 70 -8.64 -14.31 16.99
N GLY A 71 -7.41 -14.72 16.67
CA GLY A 71 -6.78 -15.85 17.35
C GLY A 71 -5.33 -16.09 16.96
N THR A 72 -4.82 -17.29 17.26
CA THR A 72 -3.43 -17.71 16.98
C THR A 72 -3.39 -18.69 15.81
N VAL A 73 -2.32 -18.67 15.02
CA VAL A 73 -2.00 -19.73 14.06
C VAL A 73 -0.54 -20.15 14.21
N ASP A 74 -0.24 -21.44 14.02
CA ASP A 74 1.13 -21.91 13.80
C ASP A 74 1.59 -21.56 12.37
N PRO A 75 2.64 -20.73 12.19
CA PRO A 75 3.18 -20.41 10.88
C PRO A 75 3.56 -21.64 10.05
N ALA A 76 4.17 -22.66 10.67
CA ALA A 76 4.71 -23.81 9.95
C ALA A 76 3.59 -24.73 9.43
N GLY A 77 2.64 -25.09 10.30
CA GLY A 77 1.44 -25.86 9.96
C GLY A 77 0.57 -25.16 8.92
N PHE A 78 0.36 -23.83 9.04
CA PHE A 78 -0.43 -23.06 8.08
C PHE A 78 0.21 -23.05 6.68
N CYS A 79 1.50 -22.74 6.56
CA CYS A 79 2.21 -22.79 5.28
C CYS A 79 2.24 -24.21 4.70
N THR A 80 2.40 -25.24 5.54
CA THR A 80 2.38 -26.66 5.12
C THR A 80 1.01 -27.06 4.57
N ALA A 81 -0.08 -26.65 5.22
CA ALA A 81 -1.43 -26.93 4.77
C ALA A 81 -1.74 -26.20 3.44
N LEU A 82 -1.35 -24.93 3.30
CA LEU A 82 -1.49 -24.20 2.03
C LEU A 82 -0.69 -24.85 0.89
N ALA A 83 0.56 -25.26 1.14
CA ALA A 83 1.38 -25.94 0.14
C ALA A 83 0.77 -27.29 -0.30
N ARG A 84 0.18 -28.05 0.63
CA ARG A 84 -0.57 -29.27 0.32
C ARG A 84 -1.83 -29.00 -0.48
N ALA A 85 -2.62 -27.98 -0.12
CA ALA A 85 -3.82 -27.59 -0.87
C ALA A 85 -3.50 -27.20 -2.33
N ALA A 86 -2.42 -26.43 -2.53
CA ALA A 86 -1.95 -26.06 -3.86
C ALA A 86 -1.46 -27.29 -4.66
N THR A 87 -0.67 -28.16 -4.04
CA THR A 87 -0.12 -29.37 -4.69
C THR A 87 -1.22 -30.37 -5.06
N ALA A 88 -2.23 -30.56 -4.19
CA ALA A 88 -3.40 -31.39 -4.48
C ALA A 88 -4.24 -30.86 -5.67
N LYS A 89 -4.17 -29.55 -5.94
CA LYS A 89 -4.79 -28.88 -7.09
C LYS A 89 -3.83 -28.74 -8.30
N GLY A 90 -2.71 -29.46 -8.29
CA GLY A 90 -1.79 -29.58 -9.43
C GLY A 90 -0.61 -28.59 -9.46
N ALA A 91 -0.44 -27.74 -8.45
CA ALA A 91 0.74 -26.88 -8.35
C ALA A 91 2.01 -27.71 -8.08
N LYS A 92 3.18 -27.16 -8.45
CA LYS A 92 4.49 -27.77 -8.18
C LYS A 92 5.28 -26.89 -7.21
N VAL A 93 5.64 -27.44 -6.06
CA VAL A 93 6.53 -26.79 -5.08
C VAL A 93 7.95 -27.32 -5.30
N LEU A 94 8.91 -26.40 -5.50
CA LEU A 94 10.31 -26.73 -5.75
C LEU A 94 11.20 -26.02 -4.71
N GLU A 95 11.40 -26.67 -3.57
CA GLU A 95 12.29 -26.18 -2.52
C GLU A 95 13.77 -26.25 -2.93
N LYS A 96 14.63 -25.48 -2.24
CA LYS A 96 16.09 -25.42 -2.49
C LYS A 96 16.47 -25.03 -3.93
N CYS A 97 15.53 -24.43 -4.67
CA CYS A 97 15.67 -23.99 -6.05
C CYS A 97 15.60 -22.46 -6.13
N PRO A 98 16.68 -21.73 -5.77
CA PRO A 98 16.68 -20.28 -5.79
C PRO A 98 16.58 -19.74 -7.22
N VAL A 99 15.85 -18.63 -7.37
CA VAL A 99 15.87 -17.82 -8.59
C VAL A 99 17.24 -17.15 -8.69
N VAL A 100 17.91 -17.30 -9.84
CA VAL A 100 19.22 -16.67 -10.11
C VAL A 100 19.12 -15.54 -11.13
N GLY A 101 18.01 -15.47 -11.88
CA GLY A 101 17.71 -14.42 -12.85
C GLY A 101 16.27 -14.50 -13.32
N VAL A 102 15.79 -13.44 -13.98
CA VAL A 102 14.46 -13.36 -14.59
C VAL A 102 14.64 -12.93 -16.04
N GLU A 103 14.12 -13.73 -16.97
CA GLU A 103 14.20 -13.42 -18.39
C GLU A 103 13.00 -12.54 -18.78
N THR A 104 13.30 -11.38 -19.37
CA THR A 104 12.28 -10.45 -19.89
C THR A 104 12.44 -10.30 -21.39
N GLN A 105 11.34 -10.32 -22.12
CA GLN A 105 11.29 -9.98 -23.54
C GLN A 105 10.68 -8.59 -23.73
N VAL A 106 10.89 -8.01 -24.92
CA VAL A 106 10.16 -6.83 -25.39
C VAL A 106 9.28 -7.31 -26.55
N ASP A 107 8.03 -6.87 -26.61
CA ASP A 107 7.14 -7.15 -27.74
C ASP A 107 7.22 -6.08 -28.84
N ASP A 108 6.50 -6.29 -29.95
CA ASP A 108 6.57 -5.46 -31.14
C ASP A 108 6.14 -3.99 -30.89
N PHE A 109 5.51 -3.71 -29.75
CA PHE A 109 5.03 -2.38 -29.31
C PHE A 109 5.96 -1.76 -28.25
N GLY A 110 7.16 -2.32 -28.06
CA GLY A 110 8.12 -1.84 -27.06
C GLY A 110 7.78 -2.25 -25.62
N THR A 111 6.72 -3.03 -25.39
CA THR A 111 6.31 -3.40 -24.02
C THR A 111 7.22 -4.48 -23.47
N ARG A 112 7.86 -4.21 -22.33
CA ARG A 112 8.67 -5.20 -21.63
C ARG A 112 7.78 -6.14 -20.81
N ARG A 113 7.96 -7.46 -20.98
CA ARG A 113 7.15 -8.50 -20.35
C ARG A 113 8.02 -9.63 -19.78
N VAL A 114 7.54 -10.34 -18.76
CA VAL A 114 8.18 -11.57 -18.24
C VAL A 114 8.12 -12.69 -19.29
N ALA A 115 9.25 -13.36 -19.52
CA ALA A 115 9.41 -14.48 -20.47
C ALA A 115 9.94 -15.77 -19.82
N GLY A 116 10.48 -15.71 -18.60
CA GLY A 116 10.93 -16.88 -17.86
C GLY A 116 11.63 -16.56 -16.54
N VAL A 117 11.91 -17.60 -15.77
CA VAL A 117 12.61 -17.54 -14.47
C VAL A 117 13.78 -18.51 -14.53
N GLN A 118 15.00 -18.02 -14.27
CA GLN A 118 16.22 -18.82 -14.29
C GLN A 118 16.49 -19.42 -12.92
N THR A 119 16.84 -20.70 -12.90
CA THR A 119 17.24 -21.44 -11.70
C THR A 119 18.47 -22.29 -12.00
N ALA A 120 19.16 -22.81 -10.98
CA ALA A 120 20.25 -23.76 -11.16
C ALA A 120 19.82 -25.08 -11.86
N ALA A 121 18.53 -25.39 -11.89
CA ALA A 121 17.96 -26.54 -12.60
C ALA A 121 17.48 -26.23 -14.04
N GLY A 122 17.67 -24.98 -14.51
CA GLY A 122 17.24 -24.50 -15.84
C GLY A 122 16.21 -23.37 -15.78
N THR A 123 15.79 -22.88 -16.96
CA THR A 123 14.79 -21.82 -17.09
C THR A 123 13.37 -22.37 -17.12
N VAL A 124 12.51 -21.90 -16.21
CA VAL A 124 11.06 -22.10 -16.27
C VAL A 124 10.45 -21.02 -17.17
N ARG A 125 9.87 -21.41 -18.31
CA ARG A 125 9.16 -20.49 -19.21
C ARG A 125 7.81 -20.10 -18.60
N THR A 126 7.55 -18.80 -18.47
CA THR A 126 6.29 -18.27 -17.93
C THR A 126 6.02 -16.87 -18.48
N LYS A 127 4.73 -16.49 -18.54
CA LYS A 127 4.26 -15.12 -18.81
C LYS A 127 4.03 -14.29 -17.54
N ALA A 128 4.08 -14.93 -16.37
CA ALA A 128 3.81 -14.31 -15.08
C ALA A 128 4.79 -14.80 -13.99
N LEU A 129 5.25 -13.87 -13.16
CA LEU A 129 6.10 -14.11 -11.98
C LEU A 129 5.54 -13.27 -10.81
N VAL A 130 5.28 -13.92 -9.67
CA VAL A 130 4.82 -13.24 -8.45
C VAL A 130 5.95 -13.23 -7.41
N ASN A 131 6.40 -12.03 -7.06
CA ASN A 131 7.49 -11.76 -6.12
C ASN A 131 6.97 -11.78 -4.67
N CYS A 132 6.85 -12.98 -4.11
CA CYS A 132 6.47 -13.22 -2.71
C CYS A 132 7.66 -13.48 -1.77
N THR A 133 8.89 -13.08 -2.13
CA THR A 133 10.12 -13.49 -1.39
C THR A 133 10.42 -12.64 -0.14
N GLY A 134 9.38 -12.14 0.55
CA GLY A 134 9.51 -11.39 1.81
C GLY A 134 10.54 -10.26 1.76
N ALA A 135 11.44 -10.23 2.76
CA ALA A 135 12.53 -9.25 2.86
C ALA A 135 13.57 -9.35 1.72
N TRP A 136 13.60 -10.44 0.94
CA TRP A 136 14.48 -10.58 -0.23
C TRP A 136 13.85 -10.06 -1.53
N ALA A 137 12.59 -9.58 -1.52
CA ALA A 137 11.92 -9.08 -2.73
C ALA A 137 12.69 -8.00 -3.52
N PRO A 138 13.45 -7.07 -2.89
CA PRO A 138 14.33 -6.15 -3.61
C PRO A 138 15.43 -6.84 -4.44
N TYR A 139 15.92 -8.02 -4.03
CA TYR A 139 16.89 -8.78 -4.84
C TYR A 139 16.28 -9.35 -6.11
N ILE A 140 15.00 -9.70 -6.11
CA ILE A 140 14.29 -10.19 -7.29
C ILE A 140 13.94 -9.02 -8.22
N GLY A 141 13.49 -7.88 -7.68
CA GLY A 141 13.30 -6.65 -8.46
C GLY A 141 14.60 -6.17 -9.13
N ALA A 142 15.72 -6.21 -8.40
CA ALA A 142 17.04 -5.85 -8.93
C ALA A 142 17.51 -6.73 -10.11
N MET A 143 17.05 -7.99 -10.24
CA MET A 143 17.34 -8.82 -11.42
C MET A 143 16.73 -8.26 -12.71
N VAL A 144 15.65 -7.47 -12.58
CA VAL A 144 14.95 -6.84 -13.71
C VAL A 144 15.10 -5.32 -13.73
N GLY A 145 15.81 -4.71 -12.77
CA GLY A 145 15.95 -3.26 -12.65
C GLY A 145 14.73 -2.54 -12.04
N VAL A 146 13.83 -3.28 -11.40
CA VAL A 146 12.65 -2.75 -10.69
C VAL A 146 13.03 -2.51 -9.22
N PRO A 147 12.97 -1.27 -8.70
CA PRO A 147 13.12 -1.02 -7.27
C PRO A 147 11.90 -1.57 -6.52
N VAL A 148 12.12 -2.15 -5.34
CA VAL A 148 11.03 -2.60 -4.46
C VAL A 148 11.13 -1.80 -3.16
N PRO A 149 10.17 -0.89 -2.85
CA PRO A 149 10.27 0.04 -1.73
C PRO A 149 9.95 -0.63 -0.38
N LEU A 150 10.84 -1.54 0.04
CA LEU A 150 10.85 -2.12 1.38
C LEU A 150 12.26 -2.19 1.96
N VAL A 151 12.34 -2.16 3.28
CA VAL A 151 13.57 -2.33 4.06
C VAL A 151 13.45 -3.54 4.98
N ALA A 152 14.58 -4.17 5.29
CA ALA A 152 14.67 -5.17 6.34
C ALA A 152 15.01 -4.50 7.68
N MET A 153 14.24 -4.80 8.72
CA MET A 153 14.54 -4.43 10.12
C MET A 153 14.66 -5.69 10.96
N LYS A 154 15.41 -5.63 12.05
CA LYS A 154 15.31 -6.65 13.12
C LYS A 154 13.99 -6.47 13.86
N HIS A 155 13.30 -7.57 14.12
CA HIS A 155 12.14 -7.63 15.01
C HIS A 155 12.33 -8.77 16.01
N ALA A 156 11.89 -8.57 17.26
CA ALA A 156 12.18 -9.46 18.37
C ALA A 156 10.95 -9.90 19.18
N TYR A 157 11.01 -11.13 19.68
CA TYR A 157 10.21 -11.60 20.80
C TYR A 157 10.97 -12.67 21.60
N VAL A 158 10.58 -12.85 22.85
CA VAL A 158 11.03 -13.97 23.70
C VAL A 158 9.91 -14.98 23.87
N VAL A 159 10.26 -16.25 24.01
CA VAL A 159 9.32 -17.31 24.41
C VAL A 159 9.64 -17.68 25.84
N THR A 160 8.64 -17.62 26.71
CA THR A 160 8.80 -17.92 28.13
C THR A 160 8.96 -19.43 28.38
N ASN A 161 9.27 -19.80 29.62
CA ASN A 161 8.91 -21.14 30.10
C ASN A 161 7.38 -21.29 30.20
N ARG A 162 6.92 -22.50 30.54
CA ARG A 162 5.50 -22.79 30.79
C ARG A 162 4.94 -21.88 31.89
N ILE A 163 3.73 -21.34 31.67
CA ILE A 163 2.94 -20.65 32.70
C ILE A 163 1.67 -21.46 32.99
N GLU A 164 1.36 -21.67 34.26
CA GLU A 164 0.12 -22.32 34.68
C GLU A 164 -1.05 -21.32 34.68
N GLY A 165 -2.19 -21.71 34.10
CA GLY A 165 -3.39 -20.88 34.03
C GLY A 165 -3.46 -19.92 32.84
N ILE A 166 -2.54 -19.97 31.87
CA ILE A 166 -2.64 -19.22 30.58
C ILE A 166 -3.24 -20.03 29.43
N GLN A 167 -3.71 -21.24 29.68
CA GLN A 167 -4.24 -22.12 28.65
C GLN A 167 -5.51 -21.51 28.04
N ASN A 168 -5.51 -21.28 26.72
CA ASN A 168 -6.52 -20.52 25.98
C ASN A 168 -6.64 -19.02 26.33
N MET A 169 -5.58 -18.41 26.87
CA MET A 169 -5.42 -16.95 27.00
C MET A 169 -5.54 -16.26 25.62
N PRO A 170 -6.27 -15.13 25.49
CA PRO A 170 -6.37 -14.37 24.24
C PRO A 170 -5.06 -13.69 23.86
N ASN A 171 -4.90 -13.39 22.57
CA ASN A 171 -3.73 -12.66 22.07
C ASN A 171 -3.84 -11.16 22.43
N VAL A 172 -2.94 -10.68 23.29
CA VAL A 172 -2.98 -9.33 23.84
C VAL A 172 -2.24 -8.34 22.93
N ARG A 173 -2.83 -7.15 22.77
CA ARG A 173 -2.19 -5.96 22.20
C ARG A 173 -2.37 -4.78 23.16
N ASP A 174 -1.27 -4.23 23.66
CA ASP A 174 -1.25 -2.98 24.42
C ASP A 174 -0.37 -1.97 23.67
N HIS A 175 -0.99 -1.19 22.81
CA HIS A 175 -0.31 -0.19 21.97
C HIS A 175 0.20 1.03 22.77
N ASP A 176 -0.23 1.22 24.02
CA ASP A 176 0.28 2.28 24.89
C ASP A 176 1.60 1.88 25.57
N LEU A 177 1.88 0.57 25.65
CA LEU A 177 3.15 -0.02 26.11
C LEU A 177 4.00 -0.58 24.95
N SER A 178 3.58 -0.38 23.70
CA SER A 178 4.17 -1.01 22.49
C SER A 178 4.36 -2.54 22.61
N LEU A 179 3.44 -3.21 23.30
CA LEU A 179 3.54 -4.61 23.71
C LEU A 179 2.55 -5.51 22.96
N TYR A 180 2.98 -6.73 22.65
CA TYR A 180 2.09 -7.84 22.36
C TYR A 180 2.43 -9.11 23.14
N LEU A 181 1.39 -9.88 23.46
CA LEU A 181 1.48 -11.20 24.07
C LEU A 181 0.72 -12.19 23.18
N ARG A 182 1.33 -13.33 22.84
CA ARG A 182 0.70 -14.38 22.02
C ARG A 182 0.86 -15.73 22.70
N LEU A 183 -0.22 -16.49 22.83
CA LEU A 183 -0.15 -17.85 23.37
C LEU A 183 0.63 -18.77 22.42
N GLN A 184 1.59 -19.55 22.94
CA GLN A 184 2.38 -20.50 22.17
C GLN A 184 2.47 -21.84 22.93
N GLY A 185 1.39 -22.63 22.83
CA GLY A 185 1.23 -23.87 23.57
C GLY A 185 0.88 -23.59 25.04
N ASP A 186 1.78 -23.92 25.96
CA ASP A 186 1.70 -23.58 27.38
C ASP A 186 2.69 -22.48 27.82
N ALA A 187 3.39 -21.87 26.85
CA ALA A 187 4.27 -20.71 27.01
C ALA A 187 3.69 -19.46 26.32
N LEU A 188 4.27 -18.30 26.59
CA LEU A 188 3.88 -17.01 26.01
C LEU A 188 4.99 -16.49 25.10
N SER A 189 4.66 -16.04 23.89
CA SER A 189 5.52 -15.14 23.12
C SER A 189 5.29 -13.71 23.64
N VAL A 190 6.33 -13.06 24.14
CA VAL A 190 6.33 -11.66 24.60
C VAL A 190 7.20 -10.86 23.65
N GLY A 191 6.66 -9.81 23.03
CA GLY A 191 7.38 -8.97 22.08
C GLY A 191 6.75 -7.59 21.94
N GLY A 192 7.34 -6.74 21.12
CA GLY A 192 6.87 -5.37 20.94
C GLY A 192 7.44 -4.71 19.70
N TYR A 193 7.33 -3.38 19.62
CA TYR A 193 8.03 -2.58 18.62
C TYR A 193 8.76 -1.42 19.30
N GLU A 194 10.07 -1.38 19.08
CA GLU A 194 10.97 -0.41 19.69
C GLU A 194 10.95 0.94 18.94
N PRO A 195 11.08 2.09 19.63
CA PRO A 195 11.13 3.41 18.98
C PRO A 195 12.43 3.66 18.21
N ASN A 196 13.42 2.79 18.38
CA ASN A 196 14.76 2.84 17.78
C ASN A 196 15.04 1.58 16.93
N PRO A 197 14.32 1.36 15.82
CA PRO A 197 14.40 0.14 15.02
C PRO A 197 15.79 -0.07 14.43
N VAL A 198 16.30 -1.31 14.52
CA VAL A 198 17.60 -1.70 13.98
C VAL A 198 17.44 -2.18 12.53
N PHE A 199 17.85 -1.34 11.58
CA PHE A 199 17.86 -1.68 10.15
C PHE A 199 18.88 -2.79 9.83
N VAL A 200 18.63 -3.52 8.74
CA VAL A 200 19.52 -4.56 8.22
C VAL A 200 19.96 -4.15 6.82
N ASP A 201 21.03 -3.34 6.74
CA ASP A 201 21.56 -2.71 5.51
C ASP A 201 21.72 -3.68 4.32
N LYS A 202 22.09 -4.94 4.60
CA LYS A 202 22.29 -5.97 3.59
C LYS A 202 21.99 -7.37 4.14
N LEU A 203 20.73 -7.76 4.06
CA LEU A 203 20.28 -9.13 4.37
C LEU A 203 20.99 -10.15 3.45
N PRO A 204 21.71 -11.18 3.97
CA PRO A 204 22.38 -12.17 3.13
C PRO A 204 21.37 -13.01 2.31
N LYS A 205 21.74 -13.39 1.09
CA LYS A 205 20.84 -14.13 0.16
C LYS A 205 20.57 -15.58 0.57
N ASP A 206 21.41 -16.09 1.46
CA ASP A 206 21.51 -17.45 1.97
C ASP A 206 21.11 -17.57 3.46
N PHE A 207 20.72 -16.45 4.10
CA PHE A 207 20.23 -16.44 5.47
C PHE A 207 18.86 -17.14 5.57
N ALA A 208 18.85 -18.39 6.03
CA ALA A 208 17.64 -19.17 6.24
C ALA A 208 17.73 -19.96 7.54
N PHE A 209 16.63 -20.01 8.31
CA PHE A 209 16.54 -20.64 9.65
C PHE A 209 17.53 -20.10 10.71
N GLY A 210 18.27 -19.04 10.40
CA GLY A 210 19.09 -18.28 11.34
C GLY A 210 18.27 -17.22 12.10
N LEU A 211 18.81 -16.80 13.24
CA LEU A 211 18.33 -15.69 14.06
C LEU A 211 19.52 -14.81 14.41
N TYR A 212 19.27 -13.54 14.72
CA TYR A 212 20.26 -12.66 15.34
C TYR A 212 20.27 -12.87 16.85
N ASP A 213 21.38 -12.51 17.50
CA ASP A 213 21.41 -12.35 18.95
C ASP A 213 20.42 -11.24 19.38
N LEU A 214 19.79 -11.44 20.54
CA LEU A 214 18.86 -10.46 21.11
C LEU A 214 19.64 -9.38 21.87
N ASP A 215 19.40 -8.14 21.49
CA ASP A 215 19.86 -6.96 22.23
C ASP A 215 18.93 -6.72 23.43
N TRP A 216 19.43 -6.98 24.64
CA TRP A 216 18.63 -6.86 25.87
C TRP A 216 18.49 -5.42 26.36
N ASP A 217 19.41 -4.52 26.00
CA ASP A 217 19.31 -3.11 26.36
C ASP A 217 18.20 -2.43 25.54
N VAL A 218 18.05 -2.84 24.27
CA VAL A 218 16.94 -2.45 23.39
C VAL A 218 15.63 -3.16 23.80
N PHE A 219 15.65 -4.47 24.02
CA PHE A 219 14.44 -5.26 24.28
C PHE A 219 13.87 -5.12 25.71
N GLY A 220 14.65 -4.58 26.66
CA GLY A 220 14.28 -4.47 28.07
C GLY A 220 12.92 -3.81 28.32
N MET A 221 12.58 -2.77 27.56
CA MET A 221 11.28 -2.08 27.67
C MET A 221 10.07 -2.99 27.41
N HIS A 222 10.23 -4.04 26.60
CA HIS A 222 9.16 -5.01 26.32
C HIS A 222 9.06 -6.10 27.40
N ILE A 223 10.15 -6.42 28.10
CA ILE A 223 10.12 -7.26 29.30
C ILE A 223 9.42 -6.51 30.44
N GLU A 224 9.79 -5.26 30.72
CA GLU A 224 9.16 -4.43 31.75
C GLU A 224 7.65 -4.24 31.49
N SER A 225 7.29 -3.89 30.26
CA SER A 225 5.89 -3.79 29.82
C SER A 225 5.14 -5.12 29.94
N GLY A 226 5.81 -6.23 29.61
CA GLY A 226 5.29 -7.58 29.77
C GLY A 226 4.95 -7.89 31.23
N ILE A 227 5.92 -7.69 32.14
CA ILE A 227 5.75 -7.91 33.58
C ILE A 227 4.62 -7.03 34.14
N HIS A 228 4.54 -5.75 33.73
CA HIS A 228 3.46 -4.86 34.14
C HIS A 228 2.06 -5.36 33.74
N ARG A 229 1.95 -6.09 32.63
CA ARG A 229 0.68 -6.68 32.15
C ARG A 229 0.41 -8.08 32.68
N VAL A 230 1.44 -8.90 32.89
CA VAL A 230 1.36 -10.28 33.37
C VAL A 230 2.49 -10.52 34.40
N PRO A 231 2.28 -10.17 35.69
CA PRO A 231 3.35 -10.11 36.69
C PRO A 231 4.12 -11.42 36.91
N VAL A 232 3.49 -12.58 36.68
CA VAL A 232 4.15 -13.90 36.77
C VAL A 232 5.32 -14.06 35.78
N LEU A 233 5.44 -13.21 34.75
CA LEU A 233 6.58 -13.18 33.84
C LEU A 233 7.91 -12.88 34.55
N GLU A 234 7.90 -12.11 35.65
CA GLU A 234 9.08 -11.81 36.48
C GLU A 234 9.78 -13.09 36.95
N GLN A 235 9.01 -14.14 37.22
CA GLN A 235 9.47 -15.39 37.85
C GLN A 235 9.44 -16.58 36.88
N THR A 236 8.82 -16.44 35.70
CA THR A 236 8.68 -17.52 34.72
C THR A 236 10.02 -17.86 34.05
N GLY A 237 10.84 -16.86 33.74
CA GLY A 237 12.07 -17.04 32.96
C GLY A 237 11.82 -17.34 31.47
N ILE A 238 12.90 -17.30 30.69
CA ILE A 238 12.87 -17.31 29.23
C ILE A 238 13.48 -18.61 28.69
N LYS A 239 12.76 -19.24 27.76
CA LYS A 239 13.11 -20.52 27.14
C LYS A 239 13.92 -20.36 25.85
N SER A 240 13.61 -19.33 25.06
CA SER A 240 14.33 -19.00 23.83
C SER A 240 14.05 -17.56 23.39
N THR A 241 15.06 -16.91 22.82
CA THR A 241 14.92 -15.63 22.11
C THR A 241 14.61 -15.88 20.63
N VAL A 242 13.91 -14.94 19.99
CA VAL A 242 13.72 -14.90 18.54
C VAL A 242 13.95 -13.47 18.08
N CYS A 243 15.01 -13.24 17.31
CA CYS A 243 15.28 -11.97 16.64
C CYS A 243 15.53 -12.24 15.15
N GLY A 244 14.69 -11.71 14.26
CA GLY A 244 14.70 -12.05 12.84
C GLY A 244 14.51 -10.85 11.92
N PRO A 245 14.83 -10.99 10.62
CA PRO A 245 14.60 -9.95 9.63
C PRO A 245 13.12 -9.90 9.19
N GLU A 246 12.46 -8.78 9.44
CA GLU A 246 11.10 -8.46 9.00
C GLU A 246 11.10 -7.39 7.90
N SER A 247 10.11 -7.40 7.01
CA SER A 247 10.04 -6.51 5.84
C SER A 247 9.03 -5.38 6.04
N PHE A 248 9.52 -4.15 6.13
CA PHE A 248 8.70 -2.95 6.35
C PHE A 248 8.69 -2.02 5.13
N THR A 249 7.58 -1.33 4.91
CA THR A 249 7.38 -0.29 3.89
C THR A 249 7.22 1.07 4.54
N ALA A 250 7.36 2.16 3.78
CA ALA A 250 7.31 3.53 4.30
C ALA A 250 5.94 3.95 4.87
N ASP A 251 4.88 3.24 4.51
CA ASP A 251 3.48 3.51 4.83
C ASP A 251 2.82 2.43 5.73
N HIS A 252 3.60 1.39 6.05
CA HIS A 252 3.20 0.17 6.75
C HIS A 252 2.15 -0.75 6.06
N LYS A 253 1.96 -0.67 4.73
CA LYS A 253 1.06 -1.58 3.98
C LYS A 253 1.80 -2.53 3.02
N PRO A 254 1.34 -3.78 2.87
CA PRO A 254 1.83 -4.72 1.85
C PRO A 254 1.84 -4.14 0.43
N LEU A 255 2.89 -4.46 -0.33
CA LEU A 255 3.02 -4.16 -1.76
C LEU A 255 2.41 -5.30 -2.58
N LEU A 256 1.27 -5.04 -3.21
CA LEU A 256 0.51 -6.00 -4.03
C LEU A 256 0.31 -5.47 -5.46
N GLY A 257 0.14 -6.39 -6.43
CA GLY A 257 -0.30 -6.04 -7.79
C GLY A 257 0.80 -6.06 -8.85
N GLU A 258 0.46 -5.69 -10.09
CA GLU A 258 1.35 -5.77 -11.27
C GLU A 258 2.21 -4.51 -11.43
N GLU A 259 3.52 -4.72 -11.56
CA GLU A 259 4.57 -3.71 -11.78
C GLU A 259 4.35 -2.94 -13.10
N PRO A 260 4.18 -1.61 -13.08
CA PRO A 260 3.91 -0.81 -14.28
C PRO A 260 4.96 -0.89 -15.38
N SER A 261 6.25 -1.09 -15.04
CA SER A 261 7.36 -1.13 -16.01
C SER A 261 7.68 -2.52 -16.56
N LEU A 262 7.00 -3.57 -16.08
CA LEU A 262 7.25 -4.96 -16.49
C LEU A 262 5.99 -5.82 -16.41
N ARG A 263 5.27 -5.97 -17.53
CA ARG A 263 4.03 -6.75 -17.59
C ARG A 263 4.28 -8.22 -17.25
N GLY A 264 3.38 -8.78 -16.45
CA GLY A 264 3.51 -10.12 -15.89
C GLY A 264 4.40 -10.22 -14.65
N PHE A 265 5.03 -9.14 -14.18
CA PHE A 265 5.72 -9.12 -12.89
C PHE A 265 4.79 -8.56 -11.81
N PHE A 266 4.51 -9.34 -10.77
CA PHE A 266 3.59 -8.99 -9.70
C PHE A 266 4.30 -8.99 -8.36
N HIS A 267 3.85 -8.18 -7.42
CA HIS A 267 4.38 -8.11 -6.06
C HIS A 267 3.41 -8.70 -5.04
N GLY A 268 3.98 -9.29 -3.99
CA GLY A 268 3.28 -9.89 -2.86
C GLY A 268 4.17 -9.89 -1.63
N CYS A 269 4.69 -8.72 -1.26
CA CYS A 269 5.79 -8.54 -0.30
C CYS A 269 5.58 -7.31 0.62
N GLY A 270 6.53 -7.04 1.53
CA GLY A 270 6.45 -5.87 2.42
C GLY A 270 5.35 -5.96 3.47
N PHE A 271 5.17 -7.14 4.08
CA PHE A 271 3.98 -7.39 4.90
C PHE A 271 3.96 -6.72 6.29
N ASN A 272 5.00 -5.99 6.72
CA ASN A 272 5.02 -5.22 7.98
C ASN A 272 4.50 -6.02 9.19
N SER A 273 5.04 -7.22 9.45
CA SER A 273 4.58 -8.16 10.49
C SER A 273 3.11 -8.65 10.40
N LEU A 274 2.34 -8.25 9.39
CA LEU A 274 0.96 -8.71 9.15
C LEU A 274 0.88 -9.96 8.27
N GLY A 275 2.02 -10.56 7.86
CA GLY A 275 2.07 -11.63 6.85
C GLY A 275 1.18 -12.84 7.14
N MET A 276 1.14 -13.31 8.40
CA MET A 276 0.28 -14.43 8.82
C MET A 276 -1.20 -14.06 8.89
N ASN A 277 -1.51 -12.80 9.20
CA ASN A 277 -2.89 -12.31 9.36
C ASN A 277 -3.53 -11.95 8.02
N GLY A 278 -2.81 -11.19 7.18
CA GLY A 278 -3.27 -10.70 5.89
C GLY A 278 -3.02 -11.65 4.73
N GLY A 279 -2.03 -12.56 4.82
CA GLY A 279 -1.53 -13.36 3.69
C GLY A 279 -2.59 -14.18 2.95
N GLY A 280 -3.56 -14.75 3.67
CA GLY A 280 -4.66 -15.50 3.05
C GLY A 280 -5.64 -14.62 2.26
N GLY A 281 -5.92 -13.40 2.72
CA GLY A 281 -6.76 -12.43 2.01
C GLY A 281 -6.01 -11.78 0.85
N CYS A 282 -4.80 -11.30 1.09
CA CYS A 282 -3.94 -10.68 0.09
C CYS A 282 -3.60 -11.65 -1.04
N GLY A 283 -3.33 -12.93 -0.72
CA GLY A 283 -3.10 -13.98 -1.71
C GLY A 283 -4.31 -14.26 -2.61
N ARG A 284 -5.54 -14.11 -2.09
CA ARG A 284 -6.77 -14.24 -2.90
C ARG A 284 -6.92 -13.09 -3.88
N GLU A 285 -6.74 -11.84 -3.43
CA GLU A 285 -6.86 -10.67 -4.31
C GLU A 285 -5.69 -10.58 -5.31
N LEU A 286 -4.49 -11.00 -4.93
CA LEU A 286 -3.33 -11.10 -5.82
C LEU A 286 -3.52 -12.20 -6.88
N ALA A 287 -4.13 -13.33 -6.52
CA ALA A 287 -4.50 -14.36 -7.49
C ALA A 287 -5.56 -13.87 -8.48
N ALA A 288 -6.53 -13.06 -8.04
CA ALA A 288 -7.47 -12.38 -8.94
C ALA A 288 -6.74 -11.40 -9.87
N TRP A 289 -5.77 -10.64 -9.35
CA TRP A 289 -4.92 -9.74 -10.12
C TRP A 289 -4.16 -10.45 -11.25
N VAL A 290 -3.56 -11.62 -10.95
CA VAL A 290 -2.83 -12.43 -11.95
C VAL A 290 -3.76 -13.06 -12.99
N LEU A 291 -4.98 -13.43 -12.61
CA LEU A 291 -5.95 -14.12 -13.50
C LEU A 291 -6.84 -13.19 -14.32
N GLN A 292 -7.11 -11.97 -13.83
CA GLN A 292 -8.12 -11.04 -14.36
C GLN A 292 -7.57 -9.63 -14.59
N GLY A 293 -6.28 -9.39 -14.31
CA GLY A 293 -5.64 -8.07 -14.34
C GLY A 293 -5.98 -7.16 -13.15
N ARG A 294 -6.98 -7.52 -12.32
CA ARG A 294 -7.48 -6.68 -11.21
C ARG A 294 -7.98 -7.49 -10.00
N PRO A 295 -7.93 -6.92 -8.77
CA PRO A 295 -8.53 -7.52 -7.57
C PRO A 295 -10.06 -7.48 -7.60
N ASN A 296 -10.73 -8.10 -6.62
CA ASN A 296 -12.20 -8.03 -6.45
C ASN A 296 -12.64 -6.94 -5.47
N LEU A 297 -11.76 -6.58 -4.53
CA LEU A 297 -11.94 -5.49 -3.59
C LEU A 297 -11.25 -4.22 -4.10
N ASP A 298 -11.62 -3.06 -3.54
CA ASP A 298 -10.74 -1.89 -3.60
C ASP A 298 -9.46 -2.19 -2.81
N MET A 299 -8.34 -2.20 -3.53
CA MET A 299 -7.00 -2.45 -3.00
C MET A 299 -6.06 -1.27 -3.29
N TYR A 300 -6.58 -0.06 -3.63
CA TYR A 300 -5.73 1.09 -3.98
C TYR A 300 -4.65 1.38 -2.93
N GLY A 301 -5.01 1.31 -1.64
CA GLY A 301 -4.07 1.47 -0.53
C GLY A 301 -3.01 0.37 -0.37
N TYR A 302 -3.07 -0.73 -1.14
CA TYR A 302 -2.11 -1.84 -1.13
C TYR A 302 -1.46 -2.05 -2.51
N ASP A 303 -1.90 -1.31 -3.53
CA ASP A 303 -1.39 -1.38 -4.89
C ASP A 303 0.03 -0.82 -4.92
N ILE A 304 1.02 -1.55 -5.45
CA ILE A 304 2.39 -1.05 -5.62
C ILE A 304 2.44 0.27 -6.43
N ARG A 305 1.40 0.55 -7.23
CA ARG A 305 1.20 1.79 -8.00
C ARG A 305 0.89 3.02 -7.14
N HIS A 306 0.70 2.89 -5.83
CA HIS A 306 0.49 4.04 -4.93
C HIS A 306 1.80 4.63 -4.39
N ASP A 307 2.93 3.92 -4.50
CA ASP A 307 4.26 4.46 -4.17
C ASP A 307 4.70 5.49 -5.23
N THR A 308 5.46 6.51 -4.82
CA THR A 308 5.71 7.74 -5.59
C THR A 308 6.89 7.66 -6.57
N SER A 309 7.38 6.46 -6.90
CA SER A 309 8.76 6.27 -7.42
C SER A 309 8.94 5.71 -8.85
N LEU A 310 7.90 5.58 -9.71
CA LEU A 310 7.98 4.86 -11.01
C LEU A 310 7.30 5.54 -12.24
N ARG A 311 7.76 5.26 -13.49
CA ARG A 311 7.60 6.11 -14.72
C ARG A 311 7.29 5.32 -16.05
N THR A 312 7.00 6.02 -17.18
CA THR A 312 6.72 5.65 -18.62
C THR A 312 5.64 4.60 -19.07
N ASP A 313 4.72 4.68 -20.09
CA ASP A 313 4.07 5.73 -20.97
C ASP A 313 2.70 5.27 -21.65
N TRP A 314 1.78 6.14 -22.21
CA TRP A 314 0.34 5.86 -22.61
C TRP A 314 -0.11 6.02 -24.12
N GLU A 315 -1.37 5.97 -24.66
CA GLU A 315 -2.84 5.68 -24.36
C GLU A 315 -3.57 5.26 -25.69
N GLU A 316 -4.86 4.90 -25.68
CA GLU A 316 -5.98 5.49 -26.48
C GLU A 316 -7.31 4.99 -25.82
N CYS A 317 -8.55 5.39 -26.15
CA CYS A 317 -9.12 6.23 -27.20
C CYS A 317 -10.31 7.04 -26.62
N PHE A 318 -10.58 8.26 -27.12
CA PHE A 318 -11.77 9.06 -26.76
C PHE A 318 -12.47 9.68 -27.98
N SER A 319 -13.79 9.86 -27.90
CA SER A 319 -14.52 10.75 -28.82
C SER A 319 -13.99 12.18 -28.65
N GLN A 320 -13.34 12.72 -29.69
CA GLN A 320 -12.51 13.93 -29.58
C GLN A 320 -13.24 15.09 -28.89
N PRO A 321 -12.76 15.57 -27.72
CA PRO A 321 -13.28 16.77 -27.10
C PRO A 321 -13.07 17.98 -28.02
N MET A 322 -13.99 18.93 -28.03
CA MET A 322 -13.84 20.14 -28.84
C MET A 322 -12.54 20.88 -28.47
N GLN A 323 -11.77 21.30 -29.48
CA GLN A 323 -10.47 21.93 -29.29
C GLN A 323 -10.52 23.11 -28.29
N GLY A 324 -9.68 23.05 -27.25
CA GLY A 324 -9.66 24.04 -26.17
C GLY A 324 -10.75 23.85 -25.10
N SER A 325 -11.54 22.77 -25.15
CA SER A 325 -12.47 22.40 -24.07
C SER A 325 -11.72 21.79 -22.88
N THR A 326 -12.44 21.63 -21.77
CA THR A 326 -11.98 20.85 -20.63
C THR A 326 -13.16 20.09 -20.06
N THR A 327 -13.00 18.78 -19.91
CA THR A 327 -14.07 17.82 -19.63
C THR A 327 -13.71 17.01 -18.39
N TYR A 328 -14.60 16.97 -17.41
CA TYR A 328 -14.50 16.02 -16.30
C TYR A 328 -15.15 14.69 -16.72
N THR A 329 -14.47 13.58 -16.45
CA THR A 329 -14.87 12.22 -16.83
C THR A 329 -14.29 11.20 -15.85
N CYS A 330 -14.63 9.91 -16.02
CA CYS A 330 -14.09 8.82 -15.23
C CYS A 330 -13.43 7.78 -16.14
N MET A 331 -12.32 7.18 -15.70
CA MET A 331 -11.84 5.92 -16.25
C MET A 331 -12.59 4.77 -15.59
N LEU A 332 -13.08 3.85 -16.42
CA LEU A 332 -13.81 2.66 -16.00
C LEU A 332 -13.02 1.41 -16.37
N ASN A 333 -13.09 0.38 -15.52
CA ASN A 333 -12.61 -0.95 -15.87
C ASN A 333 -13.63 -1.73 -16.73
N SER A 334 -13.22 -2.90 -17.22
CA SER A 334 -14.06 -3.84 -17.99
C SER A 334 -15.27 -4.41 -17.21
N ARG A 335 -15.38 -4.14 -15.90
CA ARG A 335 -16.54 -4.45 -15.05
C ARG A 335 -17.43 -3.23 -14.79
N GLY A 336 -17.13 -2.08 -15.41
CA GLY A 336 -17.88 -0.83 -15.28
C GLY A 336 -17.61 -0.04 -13.98
N MET A 337 -16.65 -0.45 -13.15
CA MET A 337 -16.31 0.28 -11.92
C MET A 337 -15.31 1.41 -12.21
N VAL A 338 -15.38 2.50 -11.44
CA VAL A 338 -14.43 3.63 -11.55
C VAL A 338 -13.06 3.24 -11.00
N GLU A 339 -12.01 3.57 -11.75
CA GLU A 339 -10.60 3.37 -11.36
C GLU A 339 -9.92 4.70 -11.03
N ALA A 340 -10.32 5.79 -11.70
CA ALA A 340 -10.04 7.17 -11.30
C ALA A 340 -11.07 8.12 -11.93
N ASP A 341 -11.40 9.20 -11.23
CA ASP A 341 -11.96 10.40 -11.85
C ASP A 341 -10.82 11.26 -12.45
N LEU A 342 -11.11 11.99 -13.52
CA LEU A 342 -10.13 12.88 -14.11
C LEU A 342 -10.71 14.05 -14.91
N THR A 343 -9.89 15.08 -15.10
CA THR A 343 -10.13 16.19 -16.02
C THR A 343 -9.24 16.06 -17.25
N VAL A 344 -9.84 15.98 -18.45
CA VAL A 344 -9.15 16.06 -19.76
C VAL A 344 -9.21 17.49 -20.30
N SER A 345 -8.08 18.06 -20.73
CA SER A 345 -8.04 19.31 -21.51
C SER A 345 -7.46 19.07 -22.91
N ALA A 346 -8.26 19.23 -23.97
CA ALA A 346 -7.83 19.05 -25.37
C ALA A 346 -7.23 20.35 -25.93
N ILE A 347 -6.07 20.26 -26.60
CA ILE A 347 -5.20 21.39 -26.94
C ILE A 347 -4.51 21.21 -28.32
N ASN A 348 -3.71 22.18 -28.76
CA ASN A 348 -3.29 22.33 -30.16
C ASN A 348 -2.03 21.51 -30.52
N PRO A 349 -2.08 20.61 -31.51
CA PRO A 349 -0.88 20.00 -32.07
C PRO A 349 0.05 21.04 -32.73
N GLY A 350 1.36 20.85 -32.59
CA GLY A 350 2.37 21.50 -33.44
C GLY A 350 2.89 22.89 -33.02
N GLU A 351 2.36 23.54 -31.98
CA GLU A 351 2.82 24.89 -31.57
C GLU A 351 4.16 24.93 -30.81
N GLY A 352 4.83 23.79 -30.61
CA GLY A 352 6.15 23.73 -29.96
C GLY A 352 6.15 24.13 -28.48
N SER A 353 5.01 24.01 -27.81
CA SER A 353 4.84 24.19 -26.36
C SER A 353 4.21 22.95 -25.72
N ALA A 354 4.22 22.90 -24.40
CA ALA A 354 3.87 21.76 -23.57
C ALA A 354 2.34 21.46 -23.59
N CYS A 355 1.85 20.90 -24.70
CA CYS A 355 0.43 20.97 -25.10
C CYS A 355 -0.06 19.80 -26.00
N ASP A 356 -0.16 18.57 -25.46
CA ASP A 356 -1.08 17.52 -25.94
C ASP A 356 -2.00 17.06 -24.76
N PRO A 357 -3.13 16.35 -24.98
CA PRO A 357 -4.29 16.37 -24.05
C PRO A 357 -3.99 16.01 -22.58
N LYS A 358 -4.22 16.94 -21.66
CA LYS A 358 -3.77 16.78 -20.26
C LYS A 358 -4.82 16.13 -19.37
N PHE A 359 -4.40 15.09 -18.65
CA PHE A 359 -5.18 14.35 -17.66
C PHE A 359 -4.80 14.80 -16.24
N ARG A 360 -5.78 14.87 -15.33
CA ARG A 360 -5.58 15.23 -13.92
C ARG A 360 -6.52 14.47 -13.01
N GLY A 361 -6.00 13.77 -11.99
CA GLY A 361 -6.77 13.10 -10.94
C GLY A 361 -5.93 12.95 -9.67
N ALA A 362 -6.55 12.63 -8.52
CA ALA A 362 -5.84 12.55 -7.24
C ALA A 362 -4.90 11.32 -7.13
N SER A 363 -5.20 10.25 -7.86
CA SER A 363 -4.47 8.98 -7.83
C SER A 363 -3.49 8.84 -9.00
N ALA A 364 -2.61 9.83 -9.18
CA ALA A 364 -1.80 10.02 -10.39
C ALA A 364 -1.12 8.72 -10.89
N ASN A 365 -0.29 8.07 -10.07
CA ASN A 365 0.47 6.88 -10.46
C ASN A 365 -0.40 5.64 -10.76
N HIS A 366 -1.54 5.48 -10.08
CA HIS A 366 -2.47 4.37 -10.34
C HIS A 366 -3.30 4.60 -11.61
N GLY A 367 -3.89 5.80 -11.76
CA GLY A 367 -4.62 6.16 -12.98
C GLY A 367 -3.72 6.05 -14.21
N LEU A 368 -2.49 6.55 -14.09
CA LEU A 368 -1.41 6.36 -15.04
C LEU A 368 -1.14 4.89 -15.38
N ALA A 369 -0.85 4.05 -14.39
CA ALA A 369 -0.54 2.64 -14.62
C ALA A 369 -1.74 1.85 -15.18
N HIS A 370 -2.98 2.25 -14.86
CA HIS A 370 -4.16 1.76 -15.55
C HIS A 370 -4.11 2.12 -17.03
N ILE A 371 -3.93 3.40 -17.38
CA ILE A 371 -3.93 3.83 -18.78
C ILE A 371 -2.86 3.04 -19.55
N ARG A 372 -1.63 2.94 -19.01
CA ARG A 372 -0.53 2.15 -19.58
C ARG A 372 -0.91 0.71 -19.93
N SER A 373 -1.66 0.03 -19.05
CA SER A 373 -2.15 -1.32 -19.34
C SER A 373 -2.98 -1.35 -20.62
N VAL A 374 -3.99 -0.47 -20.73
CA VAL A 374 -4.94 -0.42 -21.86
C VAL A 374 -4.20 -0.28 -23.20
N VAL A 375 -3.15 0.54 -23.25
CA VAL A 375 -2.33 0.78 -24.46
C VAL A 375 -1.66 -0.49 -24.96
N GLN A 376 -1.09 -1.24 -24.02
CA GLN A 376 -0.32 -2.45 -24.26
C GLN A 376 -1.21 -3.67 -24.48
N ASP A 377 -2.47 -3.58 -24.06
CA ASP A 377 -3.49 -4.61 -24.19
C ASP A 377 -4.24 -4.45 -25.52
N GLU A 378 -4.61 -3.21 -25.91
CA GLU A 378 -5.31 -2.86 -27.16
C GLU A 378 -4.37 -2.46 -28.33
N LYS A 379 -3.07 -2.27 -28.05
CA LYS A 379 -1.98 -2.01 -29.03
C LYS A 379 -2.02 -0.64 -29.74
N PHE A 380 -2.26 0.40 -28.96
CA PHE A 380 -2.37 1.78 -29.45
C PHE A 380 -1.00 2.47 -29.67
N ASN A 381 -0.93 3.43 -30.60
CA ASN A 381 0.34 3.96 -31.17
C ASN A 381 0.57 5.46 -30.90
N VAL A 382 0.94 5.81 -29.66
CA VAL A 382 1.17 7.18 -29.16
C VAL A 382 2.16 7.17 -27.96
N SER A 383 2.29 8.26 -27.20
CA SER A 383 3.22 8.34 -26.05
C SER A 383 2.81 9.33 -24.93
N ILE A 384 3.14 9.03 -23.67
CA ILE A 384 3.11 9.98 -22.53
C ILE A 384 4.36 10.86 -22.52
N THR A 385 4.32 11.94 -21.74
CA THR A 385 5.46 12.38 -20.94
C THR A 385 4.98 12.77 -19.52
N ASP A 386 5.65 12.28 -18.46
CA ASP A 386 5.34 12.71 -17.10
C ASP A 386 5.90 14.10 -16.83
N GLU A 387 5.01 15.05 -16.59
CA GLU A 387 5.32 16.47 -16.39
C GLU A 387 4.82 16.95 -15.00
N SER A 388 4.55 16.03 -14.07
CA SER A 388 4.15 16.30 -12.67
C SER A 388 5.09 17.27 -11.97
N GLU A 389 6.39 17.03 -12.12
CA GLU A 389 7.45 17.79 -11.47
C GLU A 389 7.83 19.07 -12.25
N ALA A 390 7.43 19.16 -13.53
CA ALA A 390 7.74 20.28 -14.41
C ALA A 390 6.68 21.39 -14.40
N MET A 391 5.43 21.07 -14.01
CA MET A 391 4.30 22.01 -14.04
C MET A 391 3.85 22.46 -12.64
N GLY A 392 4.26 23.67 -12.26
CA GLY A 392 3.62 24.40 -11.16
C GLY A 392 2.22 24.90 -11.53
N MET A 393 1.25 24.78 -10.61
CA MET A 393 -0.13 25.26 -10.82
C MET A 393 -0.56 26.27 -9.74
N ILE A 394 -1.16 27.37 -10.18
CA ILE A 394 -1.80 28.37 -9.33
C ILE A 394 -3.30 28.42 -9.66
N SER A 395 -4.15 28.12 -8.68
CA SER A 395 -5.62 28.10 -8.81
C SER A 395 -6.23 29.40 -8.29
N ILE A 396 -6.44 30.39 -9.18
CA ILE A 396 -7.03 31.69 -8.80
C ILE A 396 -8.57 31.60 -8.79
N GLN A 397 -9.15 31.50 -7.59
CA GLN A 397 -10.60 31.34 -7.39
C GLN A 397 -11.30 32.59 -6.80
N GLY A 398 -12.62 32.51 -6.64
CA GLY A 398 -13.43 33.56 -6.00
C GLY A 398 -13.97 34.64 -6.95
N PRO A 399 -14.72 35.63 -6.41
CA PRO A 399 -15.45 36.63 -7.21
C PRO A 399 -14.54 37.68 -7.85
N LYS A 400 -13.41 38.02 -7.23
CA LYS A 400 -12.45 39.00 -7.75
C LYS A 400 -11.37 38.41 -8.68
N ARG A 401 -11.40 37.10 -8.96
CA ARG A 401 -10.33 36.40 -9.73
C ARG A 401 -9.99 37.08 -11.06
N LEU A 402 -10.99 37.54 -11.81
CA LEU A 402 -10.79 38.20 -13.10
C LEU A 402 -9.98 39.49 -12.97
N HIS A 403 -10.28 40.32 -11.97
CA HIS A 403 -9.51 41.54 -11.70
C HIS A 403 -8.06 41.21 -11.34
N LEU A 404 -7.83 40.19 -10.50
CA LEU A 404 -6.48 39.79 -10.12
C LEU A 404 -5.68 39.28 -11.34
N CYS A 405 -6.30 38.44 -12.18
CA CYS A 405 -5.69 37.99 -13.43
C CYS A 405 -5.36 39.16 -14.36
N TYR A 406 -6.26 40.14 -14.54
CA TYR A 406 -5.96 41.33 -15.35
C TYR A 406 -4.80 42.15 -14.79
N THR A 407 -4.70 42.31 -13.46
CA THR A 407 -3.57 43.00 -12.83
C THR A 407 -2.25 42.26 -13.09
N ILE A 408 -2.22 40.92 -12.99
CA ILE A 408 -1.03 40.09 -13.23
C ILE A 408 -0.64 40.10 -14.72
N ASP A 409 -1.61 39.91 -15.63
CA ASP A 409 -1.40 39.97 -17.08
C ASP A 409 -0.76 41.32 -17.47
N LEU A 410 -1.31 42.44 -16.97
CA LEU A 410 -0.79 43.79 -17.21
C LEU A 410 0.65 43.96 -16.69
N LEU A 411 0.93 43.57 -15.44
CA LEU A 411 2.27 43.65 -14.85
C LEU A 411 3.31 42.87 -15.69
N SER A 412 2.96 41.64 -16.12
CA SER A 412 3.83 40.82 -16.96
C SER A 412 4.12 41.45 -18.34
N SER A 413 3.18 42.24 -18.87
CA SER A 413 3.37 42.95 -20.14
C SER A 413 4.27 44.19 -20.01
N SER A 414 4.22 44.89 -18.87
CA SER A 414 5.04 46.08 -18.61
C SER A 414 6.53 45.77 -18.37
N ASP A 415 6.86 44.57 -17.90
CA ASP A 415 8.25 44.19 -17.57
C ASP A 415 9.13 43.93 -18.81
N SER A 416 8.53 43.97 -20.01
CA SER A 416 9.20 43.84 -21.32
C SER A 416 10.21 44.97 -21.66
N ARG A 417 10.57 45.82 -20.70
CA ARG A 417 11.45 46.99 -20.87
C ARG A 417 12.51 47.14 -19.76
N SER A 418 13.02 46.05 -19.21
CA SER A 418 14.28 46.08 -18.45
C SER A 418 15.32 45.06 -18.97
N THR A 419 16.57 45.37 -18.65
CA THR A 419 17.86 44.90 -19.18
C THR A 419 18.08 43.39 -19.40
N SER A 420 18.78 43.12 -20.49
CA SER A 420 19.61 41.95 -20.83
C SER A 420 20.18 41.08 -19.68
N LYS A 421 20.26 39.77 -19.98
CA LYS A 421 21.10 38.72 -19.35
C LYS A 421 20.81 38.34 -17.87
N GLU A 422 19.87 37.40 -17.69
CA GLU A 422 20.05 36.06 -17.10
C GLU A 422 18.68 35.51 -16.62
N GLY A 423 18.53 34.19 -16.46
CA GLY A 423 17.29 33.56 -15.97
C GLY A 423 16.10 33.52 -16.95
N GLY A 424 15.98 32.44 -17.72
CA GLY A 424 14.93 32.29 -18.74
C GLY A 424 13.55 31.85 -18.19
N LEU A 425 12.74 32.79 -17.70
CA LEU A 425 11.31 32.55 -17.45
C LEU A 425 10.53 32.49 -18.77
N ARG A 426 9.89 31.33 -19.04
CA ARG A 426 9.08 31.10 -20.25
C ARG A 426 7.68 31.75 -20.14
N LYS A 427 7.01 31.94 -21.28
CA LYS A 427 5.67 32.55 -21.39
C LYS A 427 4.64 31.87 -20.48
N TRP A 428 3.81 32.66 -19.82
CA TRP A 428 2.60 32.18 -19.13
C TRP A 428 1.56 31.68 -20.14
N HIS A 429 1.26 30.37 -20.14
CA HIS A 429 0.17 29.81 -20.95
C HIS A 429 -1.16 29.92 -20.18
N ARG A 430 -2.11 30.69 -20.74
CA ARG A 430 -3.39 31.04 -20.08
C ARG A 430 -4.40 29.89 -20.11
N CYS A 431 -4.34 29.01 -19.11
CA CYS A 431 -5.29 27.90 -18.97
C CYS A 431 -6.73 28.41 -18.76
N ARG A 432 -7.67 28.02 -19.63
CA ARG A 432 -9.04 28.57 -19.67
C ARG A 432 -9.99 28.03 -18.58
N CYS A 433 -9.55 27.07 -17.75
CA CYS A 433 -10.39 26.43 -16.72
C CYS A 433 -11.05 27.43 -15.74
N CYS A 434 -10.39 28.55 -15.40
CA CYS A 434 -10.93 29.57 -14.49
C CYS A 434 -12.19 30.29 -15.00
N SER A 435 -12.56 30.10 -16.27
CA SER A 435 -13.77 30.68 -16.88
C SER A 435 -15.03 29.84 -16.67
N LEU A 436 -14.94 28.51 -16.63
CA LEU A 436 -16.10 27.61 -16.65
C LEU A 436 -16.72 27.33 -15.27
N ALA A 437 -15.99 27.54 -14.19
CA ALA A 437 -16.45 27.29 -12.81
C ALA A 437 -17.59 28.22 -12.31
N ALA A 438 -18.20 29.04 -13.18
CA ALA A 438 -19.20 30.04 -12.82
C ALA A 438 -20.61 29.77 -13.38
N THR A 439 -20.78 28.84 -14.34
CA THR A 439 -22.09 28.56 -14.98
C THR A 439 -22.84 27.36 -14.41
N ALA A 440 -22.21 26.57 -13.54
CA ALA A 440 -22.82 25.36 -12.95
C ALA A 440 -23.69 25.62 -11.69
N TRP A 441 -23.66 26.84 -11.14
CA TRP A 441 -24.39 27.20 -9.91
C TRP A 441 -25.50 28.21 -10.21
N GLY A 442 -26.73 27.72 -10.36
CA GLY A 442 -27.92 28.55 -10.27
C GLY A 442 -28.08 29.17 -8.87
N PRO A 443 -28.86 30.25 -8.70
CA PRO A 443 -29.04 30.89 -7.42
C PRO A 443 -29.70 29.94 -6.41
N PRO A 444 -29.11 29.69 -5.23
CA PRO A 444 -29.72 28.83 -4.21
C PRO A 444 -30.95 29.51 -3.60
N PRO A 445 -31.97 28.73 -3.17
CA PRO A 445 -33.11 29.28 -2.43
C PRO A 445 -32.64 29.90 -1.10
N THR A 446 -33.28 31.00 -0.71
CA THR A 446 -32.87 31.80 0.46
C THR A 446 -33.10 31.05 1.77
N LEU A 447 -32.01 30.61 2.40
CA LEU A 447 -31.97 30.11 3.78
C LEU A 447 -31.31 31.13 4.72
N ASP A 448 -31.75 31.12 5.98
CA ASP A 448 -31.44 32.16 6.97
C ASP A 448 -29.97 32.19 7.41
N ARG A 449 -29.45 33.40 7.67
CA ARG A 449 -28.03 33.68 8.00
C ARG A 449 -27.78 33.69 9.51
N SER A 450 -28.00 32.56 10.20
CA SER A 450 -27.94 32.50 11.66
C SER A 450 -27.06 31.40 12.29
N ARG A 451 -25.93 31.02 11.66
CA ARG A 451 -24.76 30.43 12.35
C ARG A 451 -23.44 30.69 11.61
N ARG A 452 -22.39 31.07 12.36
CA ARG A 452 -20.98 31.02 11.91
C ARG A 452 -20.38 29.66 12.27
N ALA A 453 -19.73 29.00 11.32
CA ALA A 453 -18.74 27.96 11.58
C ALA A 453 -17.34 28.51 11.18
N LYS A 454 -16.28 27.98 11.77
CA LYS A 454 -14.90 28.43 11.49
C LYS A 454 -14.34 27.71 10.26
N GLU A 455 -13.56 28.43 9.47
CA GLU A 455 -12.74 27.86 8.39
C GLU A 455 -11.54 27.12 9.01
N ASN A 456 -11.29 25.89 8.56
CA ASN A 456 -10.00 25.21 8.70
C ASN A 456 -9.48 24.97 7.28
N HIS A 457 -8.29 25.45 6.96
CA HIS A 457 -7.64 25.17 5.68
C HIS A 457 -7.12 23.74 5.62
N VAL A 458 -7.27 23.11 4.46
CA VAL A 458 -6.58 21.88 4.05
C VAL A 458 -6.22 22.06 2.58
N ASP A 459 -4.93 22.15 2.26
CA ASP A 459 -4.45 22.25 0.87
C ASP A 459 -4.08 20.85 0.33
N PRO A 460 -4.73 20.38 -0.77
CA PRO A 460 -4.31 19.19 -1.48
C PRO A 460 -3.25 19.51 -2.54
N LEU A 461 -2.10 18.84 -2.46
CA LEU A 461 -1.11 18.80 -3.55
C LEU A 461 -1.66 17.99 -4.74
N LEU A 462 -1.26 18.38 -5.96
CA LEU A 462 -1.77 17.80 -7.21
C LEU A 462 -0.63 17.63 -8.24
N ALA A 463 -0.64 16.51 -8.97
CA ALA A 463 0.33 16.11 -9.99
C ALA A 463 -0.25 16.19 -11.42
N PHE A 464 0.57 15.92 -12.46
CA PHE A 464 0.25 16.23 -13.86
C PHE A 464 0.76 15.22 -14.87
N MET A 465 0.06 15.07 -16.00
CA MET A 465 0.64 14.43 -17.17
C MET A 465 0.46 15.16 -18.50
N GLU A 466 1.44 14.90 -19.35
CA GLU A 466 1.51 15.26 -20.76
C GLU A 466 1.96 14.02 -21.56
N LEU A 467 2.42 14.23 -22.80
CA LEU A 467 1.90 13.46 -23.91
C LEU A 467 2.54 13.91 -25.24
N LYS A 468 2.66 13.01 -26.23
CA LYS A 468 2.88 13.38 -27.64
C LYS A 468 2.14 12.44 -28.60
N SER A 469 1.44 13.05 -29.55
CA SER A 469 0.91 12.43 -30.77
C SER A 469 1.95 12.41 -31.92
N VAL A 470 1.77 11.50 -32.89
CA VAL A 470 2.65 11.33 -34.07
C VAL A 470 1.82 11.52 -35.34
N GLN A 471 2.43 12.10 -36.39
CA GLN A 471 1.76 12.32 -37.67
C GLN A 471 1.71 11.04 -38.53
N GLU A 472 0.62 10.84 -39.26
CA GLU A 472 0.60 9.95 -40.43
C GLU A 472 1.39 10.56 -41.58
N GLU A 473 2.49 9.92 -42.01
CA GLU A 473 2.93 9.98 -43.41
C GLU A 473 2.36 8.78 -44.17
N ARG A 474 2.06 8.97 -45.47
CA ARG A 474 1.29 8.03 -46.31
C ARG A 474 2.16 7.10 -47.16
#